data_AF-W8T7H5-F1
#
_entry.id   AF-W8T7H5-F1
#
_cell.length_a   1.000
_cell.length_b   1.000
_cell.length_c   1.000
_cell.angle_alpha   90.00
_cell.angle_beta   90.00
_cell.angle_gamma   90.00
#
_symmetry.space_group_name_H-M   'P 1'
#
loop_
_entity.id
_entity.type
_entity.pdbx_description
1 polymer ?
#
loop_
_entity_poly.entity_id
_entity_poly.type
_entity_poly.pdbx_seq_one_letter_code
_entity_poly.pdbx_strand_id
1 'polypeptide(L)'
;GALDGTHISAWAPSPKQISYRGRKVSVTQNIMLACSFNMMFTYVYTGWEGTANDSRVLMDAITREENRFPMPQEGKYYVVDSGYANMSGFLAPYRKVRYHLRDFRGRGKRPRGATELFNPSH
;
A
#
# COMPACT_ATOMS: atom_id res chain seq x y z
N GLY A 1 -3.01 -5.41 10.22
CA GLY A 1 -3.98 -5.04 9.17
C GLY A 1 -3.25 -4.88 7.86
N ALA A 2 -3.97 -4.64 6.78
CA ALA A 2 -3.40 -4.34 5.47
C ALA A 2 -3.65 -2.88 5.09
N LEU A 3 -2.77 -2.28 4.30
CA LEU A 3 -2.97 -0.96 3.71
C LEU A 3 -2.62 -1.01 2.23
N ASP A 4 -3.47 -0.40 1.41
CA ASP A 4 -3.25 -0.31 -0.02
C ASP A 4 -3.89 0.96 -0.62
N GLY A 5 -3.38 1.35 -1.79
CA GLY A 5 -3.95 2.42 -2.62
C GLY A 5 -4.91 1.82 -3.65
N THR A 6 -6.01 2.51 -3.94
CA THR A 6 -6.91 2.11 -5.01
C THR A 6 -7.51 3.32 -5.71
N HIS A 7 -7.91 3.14 -6.97
CA HIS A 7 -8.49 4.20 -7.79
C HIS A 7 -9.98 4.04 -7.89
N ILE A 8 -10.72 5.07 -7.51
CA ILE A 8 -12.16 5.18 -7.77
C ILE A 8 -12.41 6.17 -8.90
N SER A 9 -13.45 5.90 -9.70
CA SER A 9 -13.91 6.85 -10.72
C SER A 9 -14.30 8.17 -10.06
N ALA A 10 -13.87 9.28 -10.65
CA ALA A 10 -14.13 10.61 -10.13
C ALA A 10 -14.50 11.56 -11.27
N TRP A 11 -15.09 12.69 -10.90
CA TRP A 11 -15.29 13.82 -11.78
C TRP A 11 -14.34 14.95 -11.39
N ALA A 12 -13.76 15.62 -12.39
CA ALA A 12 -12.91 16.79 -12.20
C ALA A 12 -13.21 17.84 -13.27
N PRO A 13 -13.17 19.15 -12.94
CA PRO A 13 -13.28 20.22 -13.92
C PRO A 13 -12.18 20.11 -14.99
N SER A 14 -12.47 20.49 -16.24
CA SER A 14 -11.56 20.34 -17.39
C SER A 14 -10.10 20.76 -17.13
N PRO A 15 -9.82 21.91 -16.46
CA PRO A 15 -8.44 22.33 -16.18
C PRO A 15 -7.68 21.37 -15.24
N LYS A 16 -8.39 20.63 -14.39
CA LYS A 16 -7.83 19.70 -13.40
C LYS A 16 -7.82 18.25 -13.89
N GLN A 17 -8.49 17.92 -14.99
CA GLN A 17 -8.64 16.53 -15.46
C GLN A 17 -7.31 15.84 -15.73
N ILE A 18 -6.27 16.58 -16.17
CA ILE A 18 -4.94 16.01 -16.43
C ILE A 18 -4.36 15.36 -15.17
N SER A 19 -4.41 16.05 -14.02
CA SER A 19 -3.88 15.52 -12.75
C SER A 19 -4.67 14.33 -12.25
N TYR A 20 -5.97 14.24 -12.56
CA TYR A 20 -6.84 13.15 -12.15
C TYR A 20 -6.92 12.02 -13.18
N ARG A 21 -6.25 12.15 -14.32
CA ARG A 21 -6.27 11.14 -15.39
C ARG A 21 -5.47 9.93 -14.95
N GLY A 22 -6.17 8.85 -14.59
CA GLY A 22 -5.54 7.58 -14.23
C GLY A 22 -4.88 6.90 -15.44
N ARG A 23 -4.23 5.76 -15.18
CA ARG A 23 -3.48 4.96 -16.16
C ARG A 23 -4.29 4.55 -17.40
N LYS A 24 -5.63 4.48 -17.28
CA LYS A 24 -6.58 4.10 -18.34
C LYS A 24 -7.34 5.29 -18.94
N VAL A 25 -6.80 6.51 -18.90
CA VAL A 25 -7.42 7.74 -19.47
C VAL A 25 -8.65 8.25 -18.71
N SER A 26 -9.26 7.44 -17.85
CA SER A 26 -10.38 7.85 -16.99
C SER A 26 -9.94 8.82 -15.88
N VAL A 27 -10.78 9.80 -15.57
CA VAL A 27 -10.63 10.65 -14.37
C VAL A 27 -10.90 9.79 -13.14
N THR A 28 -9.93 9.74 -12.24
CA THR A 28 -9.93 8.91 -11.03
C THR A 28 -9.38 9.68 -9.85
N GLN A 29 -9.80 9.27 -8.65
CA GLN A 29 -9.23 9.71 -7.39
C GLN A 29 -8.46 8.53 -6.78
N ASN A 30 -7.25 8.79 -6.32
CA ASN A 30 -6.52 7.82 -5.52
C ASN A 30 -7.06 7.88 -4.07
N ILE A 31 -7.43 6.73 -3.53
CA ILE A 31 -7.84 6.56 -2.14
C ILE A 31 -6.93 5.54 -1.48
N MET A 32 -6.45 5.85 -0.28
CA MET A 32 -5.67 4.92 0.52
C MET A 32 -6.55 4.37 1.64
N LEU A 33 -6.55 3.05 1.79
CA LEU A 33 -7.41 2.33 2.71
C LEU A 33 -6.55 1.50 3.66
N ALA A 34 -6.86 1.53 4.95
CA ALA A 34 -6.35 0.55 5.90
C ALA A 34 -7.47 -0.37 6.37
N CYS A 35 -7.15 -1.64 6.52
CA CYS A 35 -8.09 -2.70 6.82
C CYS A 35 -7.59 -3.58 7.97
N SER A 36 -8.50 -3.97 8.86
CA SER A 36 -8.22 -4.91 9.95
C SER A 36 -8.10 -6.36 9.46
N PHE A 37 -7.66 -7.27 10.34
CA PHE A 37 -7.63 -8.70 10.02
C PHE A 37 -9.02 -9.32 9.81
N ASN A 38 -10.07 -8.64 10.29
CA ASN A 38 -11.47 -9.03 10.06
C ASN A 38 -12.04 -8.47 8.75
N MET A 39 -11.18 -7.98 7.85
CA MET A 39 -11.57 -7.39 6.56
C MET A 39 -12.47 -6.14 6.66
N MET A 40 -12.46 -5.46 7.81
CA MET A 40 -13.15 -4.18 7.99
C MET A 40 -12.21 -3.00 7.76
N PHE A 41 -12.64 -2.01 6.98
CA PHE A 41 -11.91 -0.74 6.83
C PHE A 41 -11.84 -0.01 8.17
N THR A 42 -10.63 0.35 8.58
CA THR A 42 -10.34 1.08 9.82
C THR A 42 -9.88 2.50 9.57
N TYR A 43 -9.48 2.81 8.33
CA TYR A 43 -9.07 4.14 7.91
C TYR A 43 -9.26 4.31 6.41
N VAL A 44 -9.74 5.48 5.99
CA VAL A 44 -9.99 5.83 4.59
C VAL A 44 -9.45 7.24 4.36
N TYR A 45 -8.47 7.37 3.47
CA TYR A 45 -7.91 8.66 3.08
C TYR A 45 -8.21 8.93 1.61
N THR A 46 -8.96 10.00 1.37
CA THR A 46 -9.44 10.40 0.05
C THR A 46 -8.90 11.79 -0.29
N GLY A 47 -9.16 12.28 -1.51
CA GLY A 47 -8.78 13.63 -1.91
C GLY A 47 -7.65 13.70 -2.93
N TRP A 48 -6.98 12.57 -3.20
CA TRP A 48 -5.77 12.57 -4.02
C TRP A 48 -6.05 12.45 -5.50
N GLU A 49 -5.26 13.15 -6.30
CA GLU A 49 -5.38 13.05 -7.74
C GLU A 49 -5.06 11.62 -8.19
N GLY A 50 -5.76 11.12 -9.22
CA GLY A 50 -5.54 9.76 -9.73
C GLY A 50 -4.12 9.46 -10.21
N THR A 51 -3.31 10.48 -10.50
CA THR A 51 -1.88 10.35 -10.84
C THR A 51 -0.96 10.31 -9.61
N ALA A 52 -1.48 10.58 -8.41
CA ALA A 52 -0.69 10.54 -7.19
C ALA A 52 -0.16 9.13 -6.95
N ASN A 53 1.14 9.05 -6.65
CA ASN A 53 1.78 7.81 -6.24
C ASN A 53 1.31 7.41 -4.83
N ASP A 54 1.00 6.15 -4.61
CA ASP A 54 0.53 5.61 -3.34
C ASP A 54 1.47 5.95 -2.16
N SER A 55 2.79 5.92 -2.38
CA SER A 55 3.77 6.33 -1.36
C SER A 55 3.63 7.79 -0.97
N ARG A 56 3.28 8.68 -1.91
CA ARG A 56 3.03 10.10 -1.61
C ARG A 56 1.76 10.28 -0.78
N VAL A 57 0.71 9.53 -1.11
CA VAL A 57 -0.57 9.53 -0.37
C VAL A 57 -0.33 9.06 1.08
N LEU A 58 0.43 7.99 1.26
CA LEU A 58 0.80 7.48 2.59
C LEU A 58 1.62 8.49 3.37
N MET A 59 2.67 9.08 2.77
CA MET A 59 3.52 10.04 3.46
C MET A 59 2.74 11.25 3.97
N ASP A 60 1.81 11.78 3.18
CA ASP A 60 0.96 12.87 3.63
C ASP A 60 0.00 12.42 4.74
N ALA A 61 -0.60 11.24 4.61
CA ALA A 61 -1.48 10.66 5.63
C ALA A 61 -0.80 10.57 7.00
N ILE A 62 0.46 10.13 7.06
CA ILE A 62 1.18 9.92 8.32
C ILE A 62 1.89 11.18 8.85
N THR A 63 2.20 12.15 7.98
CA THR A 63 2.97 13.34 8.39
C THR A 63 2.07 14.43 8.96
N ARG A 64 0.83 14.53 8.48
CA ARG A 64 -0.11 15.58 8.91
C ARG A 64 -0.98 15.09 10.05
N GLU A 65 -0.87 15.73 11.20
CA GLU A 65 -1.63 15.36 12.39
C GLU A 65 -3.16 15.47 12.16
N GLU A 66 -3.59 16.41 11.33
CA GLU A 66 -5.00 16.58 10.95
C GLU A 66 -5.61 15.32 10.32
N ASN A 67 -4.79 14.51 9.64
CA ASN A 67 -5.24 13.29 8.98
C ASN A 67 -5.54 12.17 10.00
N ARG A 68 -5.04 12.28 11.23
CA ARG A 68 -5.28 11.32 12.33
C ARG A 68 -5.04 9.87 11.92
N PHE A 69 -3.99 9.63 11.14
CA PHE A 69 -3.66 8.30 10.68
C PHE A 69 -3.38 7.37 11.89
N PRO A 70 -4.04 6.20 11.98
CA PRO A 70 -3.87 5.28 13.10
C PRO A 70 -2.57 4.50 12.93
N MET A 71 -1.45 5.11 13.35
CA MET A 71 -0.14 4.45 13.37
C MET A 71 -0.20 3.14 14.17
N PRO A 72 0.45 2.06 13.68
CA PRO A 72 0.50 0.83 14.45
C PRO A 72 1.30 1.03 15.74
N GLN A 73 0.93 0.29 16.78
CA GLN A 73 1.69 0.27 18.04
C GLN A 73 3.12 -0.24 17.79
N GLU A 74 4.02 0.06 18.72
CA GLU A 74 5.40 -0.42 18.66
C GLU A 74 5.46 -1.94 18.48
N GLY A 75 6.32 -2.39 17.55
CA GLY A 75 6.45 -3.80 17.17
C GLY A 75 5.33 -4.34 16.26
N LYS A 76 4.33 -3.53 15.90
CA LYS A 76 3.26 -3.90 14.96
C LYS A 76 3.43 -3.17 13.63
N TYR A 77 2.87 -3.76 12.57
CA TYR A 77 3.01 -3.26 11.20
C TYR A 77 1.67 -3.38 10.45
N TYR A 78 1.42 -2.43 9.56
CA TYR A 78 0.56 -2.64 8.40
C TYR A 78 1.33 -3.42 7.34
N VAL A 79 0.69 -4.45 6.81
CA VAL A 79 1.16 -5.14 5.61
C VAL A 79 0.77 -4.28 4.40
N VAL A 80 1.72 -3.93 3.56
CA VAL A 80 1.51 -3.02 2.42
C VAL A 80 2.00 -3.65 1.12
N ASP A 81 1.47 -3.19 -0.01
CA ASP A 81 1.88 -3.70 -1.31
C ASP A 81 3.36 -3.38 -1.64
N SER A 82 3.88 -4.00 -2.71
CA SER A 82 5.28 -3.81 -3.13
C SER A 82 5.59 -2.42 -3.69
N GLY A 83 4.57 -1.59 -3.94
CA GLY A 83 4.69 -0.19 -4.35
C GLY A 83 5.16 0.73 -3.22
N TYR A 84 4.93 0.34 -1.96
CA TYR A 84 5.38 1.09 -0.79
C TYR A 84 6.83 0.76 -0.38
N ALA A 85 7.43 1.68 0.39
CA ALA A 85 8.72 1.48 1.01
C ALA A 85 8.58 0.78 2.38
N ASN A 86 9.55 -0.09 2.71
CA ASN A 86 9.68 -0.63 4.06
C ASN A 86 10.16 0.46 5.02
N MET A 87 9.39 0.72 6.08
CA MET A 87 9.71 1.70 7.12
C MET A 87 9.01 1.32 8.44
N SER A 88 9.31 2.02 9.54
CA SER A 88 8.65 1.75 10.82
C SER A 88 7.12 1.78 10.68
N GLY A 89 6.45 0.71 11.10
CA GLY A 89 5.00 0.56 11.00
C GLY A 89 4.46 0.07 9.65
N PHE A 90 5.29 -0.06 8.60
CA PHE A 90 4.83 -0.47 7.26
C PHE A 90 5.77 -1.51 6.64
N LEU A 91 5.22 -2.67 6.28
CA LEU A 91 6.00 -3.81 5.81
C LEU A 91 5.50 -4.32 4.45
N ALA A 92 6.26 -4.00 3.42
CA ALA A 92 6.16 -4.49 2.05
C ALA A 92 7.01 -5.76 1.83
N PRO A 93 6.72 -6.55 0.77
CA PRO A 93 7.61 -7.63 0.36
C PRO A 93 9.05 -7.17 0.16
N TYR A 94 10.01 -7.95 0.64
CA TYR A 94 11.43 -7.66 0.44
C TYR A 94 11.78 -7.86 -1.04
N ARG A 95 12.28 -6.79 -1.66
CA ARG A 95 12.75 -6.81 -3.05
C ARG A 95 14.06 -7.60 -3.17
N LYS A 96 14.35 -8.10 -4.37
CA LYS A 96 15.60 -8.81 -4.72
C LYS A 96 15.84 -10.14 -3.98
N VAL A 97 14.83 -10.68 -3.30
CA VAL A 97 14.84 -12.04 -2.75
C VAL A 97 13.65 -12.82 -3.30
N ARG A 98 13.67 -14.15 -3.15
CA ARG A 98 12.57 -15.01 -3.63
C ARG A 98 11.24 -14.57 -3.02
N TYR A 99 10.19 -14.56 -3.83
CA TYR A 99 8.88 -14.05 -3.43
C TYR A 99 7.75 -15.02 -3.78
N HIS A 100 7.75 -15.56 -4.98
CA HIS A 100 6.65 -16.38 -5.42
C HIS A 100 6.65 -17.71 -4.67
N LEU A 101 5.47 -18.17 -4.23
CA LEU A 101 5.30 -19.47 -3.57
C LEU A 101 5.95 -20.63 -4.35
N ARG A 102 6.02 -20.53 -5.68
CA ARG A 102 6.66 -21.52 -6.57
C ARG A 102 8.18 -21.62 -6.36
N ASP A 103 8.84 -20.53 -5.95
CA ASP A 103 10.28 -20.46 -5.72
C ASP A 103 10.72 -21.29 -4.49
N PHE A 104 9.75 -21.65 -3.64
CA PHE A 104 9.95 -22.38 -2.39
C PHE A 104 9.45 -23.84 -2.45
N ARG A 105 8.87 -24.29 -3.56
CA ARG A 105 8.38 -25.66 -3.73
C ARG A 105 9.50 -26.62 -4.16
N GLY A 106 9.74 -27.65 -3.36
CA GLY A 106 10.66 -28.76 -3.67
C GLY A 106 11.80 -28.93 -2.66
N ARG A 107 12.50 -30.07 -2.74
CA ARG A 107 13.63 -30.39 -1.86
C ARG A 107 14.74 -29.33 -2.02
N GLY A 108 15.25 -28.81 -0.91
CA GLY A 108 16.33 -27.80 -0.91
C GLY A 108 15.88 -26.35 -1.16
N LYS A 109 14.58 -26.07 -1.36
CA LYS A 109 14.10 -24.71 -1.66
C LYS A 109 13.58 -23.92 -0.44
N ARG A 110 13.90 -24.36 0.78
CA ARG A 110 13.47 -23.67 2.01
C ARG A 110 13.91 -22.19 2.01
N PRO A 111 13.13 -21.28 2.59
CA PRO A 111 13.54 -19.91 2.83
C PRO A 111 14.89 -19.82 3.53
N ARG A 112 15.73 -18.86 3.12
CA ARG A 112 17.01 -18.56 3.72
C ARG A 112 16.96 -17.18 4.37
N GLY A 113 16.96 -17.17 5.70
CA GLY A 113 16.88 -15.93 6.49
C GLY A 113 15.45 -15.40 6.64
N ALA A 114 15.32 -14.31 7.40
CA ALA A 114 14.03 -13.75 7.79
C ALA A 114 13.24 -13.14 6.62
N THR A 115 13.92 -12.56 5.63
CA THR A 115 13.27 -11.87 4.50
C THR A 115 12.61 -12.85 3.52
N GLU A 116 13.30 -13.94 3.18
CA GLU A 116 12.72 -15.02 2.36
C GLU A 116 11.65 -15.82 3.13
N LEU A 117 11.68 -15.80 4.47
CA LEU A 117 10.64 -16.43 5.28
C LEU A 117 9.34 -15.60 5.27
N PHE A 118 9.48 -14.28 5.32
CA PHE A 118 8.36 -13.34 5.29
C PHE A 118 7.65 -13.33 3.94
N ASN A 119 8.40 -13.14 2.85
CA ASN A 119 7.86 -12.95 1.50
C ASN A 119 6.79 -13.95 1.03
N PRO A 120 6.91 -15.28 1.21
CA PRO A 120 5.86 -16.22 0.80
C PRO A 120 4.63 -16.20 1.71
N SER A 121 4.72 -15.59 2.89
CA SER A 121 3.62 -15.45 3.86
C SER A 121 2.93 -14.08 3.78
N HIS A 122 3.44 -13.19 2.94
CA HIS A 122 2.84 -11.90 2.60
C HIS A 122 1.67 -12.11 1.63
#